data_AF-A0A946HK67-F1
#
_entry.id   AF-A0A946HK67-F1
#
_cell.length_a   1.000
_cell.length_b   1.000
_cell.length_c   1.000
_cell.angle_alpha   90.00
_cell.angle_beta   90.00
_cell.angle_gamma   90.00
#
_symmetry.space_group_name_H-M   'P 1'
#
loop_
_entity.id
_entity.type
_entity.pdbx_description
1 polymer ?
#
loop_
_entity_poly.entity_id
_entity_poly.type
_entity_poly.pdbx_seq_one_letter_code
_entity_poly.pdbx_strand_id
1 'polypeptide(L)'
;MIKFSGRYRMITSNGIPTHRVGAFPNAGNPHKIKPQSHEFSVAYIPRKAFRTKKLGVDMLMGVAVNGIPLDPMVAEYYLGNRKGWQYNALGGALPLGLDANYAHVQPSGAYHYHGLPVGLMQELGWQAEKASPLIGYAADGFPIFAMTAKVDGKVKRMRSSYRLKPGNRPGGRKPSGPHDGSFINDYEYVRGAGDLDACNGVKVTTPDYPNGVYAYFLTRKFPVVPRCLVGKIGTGFKKDRG
;
A
#
# COMPACT_ATOMS: atom_id res chain seq x y z
N MET A 1 12.93 -5.31 13.20
CA MET A 1 12.63 -5.48 14.64
C MET A 1 11.45 -4.60 15.01
N ILE A 2 10.44 -5.15 15.69
CA ILE A 2 9.31 -4.39 16.22
C ILE A 2 9.43 -4.44 17.75
N LYS A 3 9.45 -3.27 18.40
CA LYS A 3 9.53 -3.12 19.85
C LYS A 3 8.37 -2.27 20.35
N PHE A 4 7.86 -2.62 21.53
CA PHE A 4 6.92 -1.78 22.24
C PHE A 4 7.68 -0.82 23.14
N SER A 5 7.36 0.48 23.04
CA SER A 5 7.88 1.52 23.93
C SER A 5 6.71 2.39 24.38
N GLY A 6 6.23 2.13 25.59
CA GLY A 6 5.06 2.78 26.16
C GLY A 6 3.83 2.63 25.26
N ARG A 7 3.35 3.75 24.69
CA ARG A 7 2.16 3.80 23.82
C ARG A 7 2.47 3.62 22.34
N TYR A 8 3.71 3.28 21.97
CA TYR A 8 4.17 3.24 20.59
C TYR A 8 4.73 1.88 20.20
N ARG A 9 4.55 1.55 18.92
CA ARG A 9 5.32 0.52 18.20
C ARG A 9 6.48 1.22 17.52
N MET A 10 7.69 0.85 17.92
CA MET A 10 8.93 1.24 17.26
C MET A 10 9.33 0.13 16.28
N ILE A 11 9.53 0.47 15.02
CA ILE A 11 9.85 -0.49 13.96
C ILE A 11 11.17 -0.06 13.34
N THR A 12 12.20 -0.87 13.50
CA THR A 12 13.49 -0.67 12.83
C THR A 12 13.75 -1.77 11.81
N SER A 13 14.32 -1.42 10.67
CA SER A 13 14.54 -2.37 9.56
C SER A 13 15.72 -1.96 8.70
N ASN A 14 16.43 -2.95 8.17
CA ASN A 14 17.45 -2.74 7.14
C ASN A 14 16.87 -2.76 5.72
N GLY A 15 15.55 -2.93 5.55
CA GLY A 15 14.86 -2.91 4.26
C GLY A 15 15.23 -4.07 3.32
N ILE A 16 15.90 -5.11 3.82
CA ILE A 16 16.27 -6.29 3.03
C ILE A 16 15.11 -7.30 3.03
N PRO A 17 14.62 -7.73 1.86
CA PRO A 17 13.57 -8.75 1.76
C PRO A 17 13.98 -10.08 2.40
N THR A 18 13.07 -10.67 3.16
CA THR A 18 13.17 -12.03 3.70
C THR A 18 12.83 -13.08 2.63
N HIS A 19 11.94 -12.72 1.71
CA HIS A 19 11.48 -13.58 0.62
C HIS A 19 12.31 -13.42 -0.65
N ARG A 20 12.13 -14.36 -1.59
CA ARG A 20 12.73 -14.27 -2.93
C ARG A 20 12.24 -13.02 -3.67
N VAL A 21 13.16 -12.35 -4.34
CA VAL A 21 12.90 -11.18 -5.17
C VAL A 21 13.31 -11.43 -6.61
N GLY A 22 12.86 -10.55 -7.51
CA GLY A 22 13.35 -10.54 -8.89
C GLY A 22 14.85 -10.20 -8.97
N ALA A 23 15.43 -10.38 -10.16
CA ALA A 23 16.78 -9.91 -10.42
C ALA A 23 16.81 -8.37 -10.41
N PHE A 24 17.74 -7.79 -9.66
CA PHE A 24 18.00 -6.35 -9.62
C PHE A 24 19.53 -6.13 -9.71
N PRO A 25 20.03 -5.43 -10.73
CA PRO A 25 19.28 -4.71 -11.76
C PRO A 25 18.58 -5.64 -12.76
N ASN A 26 17.56 -5.11 -13.43
CA ASN A 26 16.88 -5.72 -14.58
C ASN A 26 16.61 -4.66 -15.67
N ALA A 27 16.02 -5.07 -16.79
CA ALA A 27 15.77 -4.19 -17.94
C ALA A 27 14.91 -2.95 -17.63
N GLY A 28 14.03 -3.02 -16.63
CA GLY A 28 13.19 -1.89 -16.20
C GLY A 28 13.66 -1.18 -14.94
N ASN A 29 14.73 -1.67 -14.28
CA ASN A 29 15.25 -1.09 -13.05
C ASN A 29 16.77 -1.31 -12.94
N PRO A 30 17.60 -0.26 -13.07
CA PRO A 30 19.06 -0.38 -13.08
C PRO A 30 19.70 -0.46 -11.69
N HIS A 31 18.91 -0.50 -10.62
CA HIS A 31 19.42 -0.39 -9.25
C HIS A 31 19.55 -1.76 -8.58
N LYS A 32 20.45 -1.83 -7.59
CA LYS A 32 20.67 -3.02 -6.75
C LYS A 32 20.12 -2.78 -5.36
N ILE A 33 19.52 -3.81 -4.76
CA ILE A 33 19.05 -3.76 -3.37
C ILE A 33 20.25 -3.51 -2.45
N LYS A 34 20.11 -2.56 -1.52
CA LYS A 34 21.10 -2.25 -0.49
C LYS A 34 20.43 -2.12 0.86
N PRO A 35 21.14 -2.44 1.96
CA PRO A 35 20.64 -2.16 3.30
C PRO A 35 20.30 -0.68 3.46
N GLN A 36 19.17 -0.41 4.10
CA GLN A 36 18.68 0.90 4.49
C GLN A 36 18.75 1.04 6.02
N SER A 37 18.48 2.24 6.54
CA SER A 37 18.28 2.45 7.98
C SER A 37 16.88 3.03 8.20
N HIS A 38 15.88 2.16 8.30
CA HIS A 38 14.51 2.58 8.53
C HIS A 38 14.19 2.61 10.02
N GLU A 39 13.62 3.72 10.48
CA GLU A 39 13.08 3.87 11.82
C GLU A 39 11.67 4.47 11.74
N PHE A 40 10.67 3.70 12.17
CA PHE A 40 9.28 4.13 12.21
C PHE A 40 8.75 4.09 13.64
N SER A 41 7.84 5.01 13.95
CA SER A 41 7.08 4.98 15.21
C SER A 41 5.61 5.22 14.94
N VAL A 42 4.74 4.35 15.44
CA VAL A 42 3.27 4.50 15.34
C VAL A 42 2.59 4.21 16.67
N ALA A 43 1.40 4.75 16.88
CA ALA A 43 0.62 4.45 18.08
C ALA A 43 0.32 2.94 18.17
N TYR A 44 0.51 2.34 19.35
CA TYR A 44 0.13 0.96 19.63
C TYR A 44 -1.39 0.76 19.57
N ILE A 45 -2.15 1.70 20.11
CA ILE A 45 -3.61 1.70 19.99
C ILE A 45 -3.99 2.90 19.11
N PRO A 46 -4.05 2.71 17.78
CA PRO A 46 -4.35 3.80 16.85
C PRO A 46 -5.80 4.28 17.02
N ARG A 47 -6.02 5.56 16.75
CA ARG A 47 -7.35 6.19 16.79
C ARG A 47 -7.61 6.92 15.47
N LYS A 48 -8.85 6.86 15.01
CA LYS A 48 -9.28 7.65 13.85
C LYS A 48 -9.17 9.14 14.17
N ALA A 49 -8.64 9.91 13.23
CA ALA A 49 -8.66 11.36 13.25
C ALA A 49 -10.00 11.86 12.68
N PHE A 50 -10.27 13.16 12.86
CA PHE A 50 -11.49 13.79 12.33
C PHE A 50 -11.53 13.81 10.79
N ARG A 51 -10.36 13.84 10.14
CA ARG A 51 -10.24 13.85 8.68
C ARG A 51 -9.26 12.79 8.22
N THR A 52 -9.58 12.17 7.09
CA THR A 52 -8.66 11.28 6.38
C THR A 52 -7.58 12.09 5.66
N LYS A 53 -6.34 11.59 5.64
CA LYS A 53 -5.23 12.15 4.85
C LYS A 53 -5.03 11.32 3.58
N LYS A 54 -5.22 11.94 2.41
CA LYS A 54 -4.77 11.34 1.14
C LYS A 54 -3.24 11.25 1.12
N LEU A 55 -2.72 10.13 0.64
CA LEU A 55 -1.28 9.93 0.45
C LEU A 55 -0.79 10.81 -0.70
N GLY A 56 0.33 11.49 -0.46
CA GLY A 56 1.14 12.13 -1.49
C GLY A 56 2.35 11.26 -1.86
N VAL A 57 3.09 11.69 -2.87
CA VAL A 57 4.34 11.04 -3.29
C VAL A 57 5.46 11.18 -2.27
N ASP A 58 5.27 11.95 -1.21
CA ASP A 58 6.22 12.21 -0.13
C ASP A 58 5.95 11.36 1.12
N MET A 59 5.02 10.39 1.05
CA MET A 59 4.58 9.63 2.21
C MET A 59 4.38 8.15 1.89
N LEU A 60 4.93 7.30 2.75
CA LEU A 60 4.71 5.86 2.75
C LEU A 60 3.31 5.54 3.31
N MET A 61 2.66 4.49 2.79
CA MET A 61 1.41 3.98 3.36
C MET A 61 1.63 3.30 4.69
N GLY A 62 2.76 2.61 4.82
CA GLY A 62 3.07 1.81 5.99
C GLY A 62 4.35 1.03 5.79
N VAL A 63 4.57 0.10 6.71
CA VAL A 63 5.70 -0.82 6.68
C VAL A 63 5.18 -2.24 6.92
N ALA A 64 5.63 -3.16 6.09
CA ALA A 64 5.32 -4.57 6.22
C ALA A 64 6.02 -5.19 7.45
N VAL A 65 5.56 -6.34 7.93
CA VAL A 65 6.14 -6.98 9.13
C VAL A 65 7.59 -7.44 8.95
N ASN A 66 8.03 -7.67 7.70
CA ASN A 66 9.43 -7.89 7.36
C ASN A 66 10.26 -6.59 7.26
N GLY A 67 9.64 -5.44 7.52
CA GLY A 67 10.30 -4.15 7.57
C GLY A 67 10.48 -3.46 6.22
N ILE A 68 9.82 -3.92 5.15
CA ILE A 68 9.84 -3.27 3.84
C ILE A 68 8.71 -2.22 3.73
N PRO A 69 8.99 -1.00 3.24
CA PRO A 69 7.97 0.02 3.02
C PRO A 69 6.91 -0.38 1.98
N LEU A 70 5.66 0.04 2.26
CA LEU A 70 4.56 0.06 1.29
C LEU A 70 4.45 1.48 0.74
N ASP A 71 4.84 1.67 -0.52
CA ASP A 71 4.88 2.96 -1.19
C ASP A 71 4.11 2.88 -2.50
N PRO A 72 2.82 3.20 -2.50
CA PRO A 72 1.99 2.92 -3.66
C PRO A 72 2.03 4.06 -4.69
N MET A 73 2.54 5.23 -4.30
CA MET A 73 2.52 6.46 -5.10
C MET A 73 3.79 6.56 -5.94
N VAL A 74 3.66 7.14 -7.13
CA VAL A 74 4.77 7.33 -8.08
C VAL A 74 4.92 8.83 -8.39
N ALA A 75 6.13 9.33 -8.61
CA ALA A 75 6.37 10.76 -8.86
C ALA A 75 6.06 11.21 -10.31
N GLU A 76 5.51 10.32 -11.11
CA GLU A 76 5.26 10.45 -12.54
C GLU A 76 3.85 10.99 -12.78
N TYR A 77 3.80 12.11 -13.49
CA TYR A 77 2.56 12.78 -13.86
C TYR A 77 2.52 12.96 -15.38
N TYR A 78 1.32 12.98 -15.95
CA TYR A 78 1.12 13.27 -17.35
C TYR A 78 1.77 14.61 -17.73
N LEU A 79 2.65 14.59 -18.73
CA LEU A 79 3.44 15.74 -19.18
C LEU A 79 4.21 16.46 -18.04
N GLY A 80 4.56 15.73 -16.97
CA GLY A 80 5.26 16.29 -15.80
C GLY A 80 4.42 17.22 -14.92
N ASN A 81 3.12 17.40 -15.20
CA ASN A 81 2.28 18.31 -14.43
C ASN A 81 1.88 17.70 -13.08
N ARG A 82 2.60 18.07 -12.01
CA ARG A 82 2.38 17.59 -10.63
C ARG A 82 1.02 17.96 -10.01
N LYS A 83 0.23 18.82 -10.66
CA LYS A 83 -1.16 19.16 -10.27
C LYS A 83 -2.20 18.46 -11.15
N GLY A 84 -1.76 17.62 -12.09
CA GLY A 84 -2.58 16.98 -13.11
C GLY A 84 -2.83 15.49 -12.82
N TRP A 85 -2.81 14.71 -13.90
CA TRP A 85 -3.08 13.27 -13.86
C TRP A 85 -1.82 12.52 -13.42
N GLN A 86 -1.94 11.71 -12.37
CA GLN A 86 -0.84 10.93 -11.83
C GLN A 86 -0.91 9.49 -12.34
N TYR A 87 0.22 8.96 -12.81
CA TYR A 87 0.28 7.56 -13.24
C TYR A 87 0.03 6.61 -12.06
N ASN A 88 -0.55 5.46 -12.36
CA ASN A 88 -0.69 4.35 -11.43
C ASN A 88 0.51 3.41 -11.60
N ALA A 89 1.24 3.13 -10.52
CA ALA A 89 2.38 2.22 -10.52
C ALA A 89 2.07 0.87 -11.19
N LEU A 90 0.86 0.36 -10.94
CA LEU A 90 0.41 -0.95 -11.41
C LEU A 90 -0.54 -0.83 -12.61
N GLY A 91 -0.56 0.34 -13.27
CA GLY A 91 -1.41 0.61 -14.43
C GLY A 91 -0.82 0.19 -15.77
N GLY A 92 0.43 -0.29 -15.80
CA GLY A 92 1.10 -0.79 -17.01
C GLY A 92 1.71 0.30 -17.91
N ALA A 93 1.40 1.57 -17.69
CA ALA A 93 1.93 2.68 -18.49
C ALA A 93 3.38 3.10 -18.15
N LEU A 94 3.92 2.63 -17.02
CA LEU A 94 5.28 2.96 -16.58
C LEU A 94 6.15 1.69 -16.53
N PRO A 95 7.34 1.68 -17.17
CA PRO A 95 8.27 0.56 -17.08
C PRO A 95 9.06 0.62 -15.77
N LEU A 96 8.40 0.39 -14.62
CA LEU A 96 9.02 0.50 -13.30
C LEU A 96 10.00 -0.62 -12.94
N GLY A 97 10.07 -1.68 -13.78
CA GLY A 97 10.89 -2.86 -13.52
C GLY A 97 10.45 -3.64 -12.27
N LEU A 98 9.13 -3.72 -12.06
CA LEU A 98 8.55 -4.43 -10.92
C LEU A 98 8.86 -5.92 -10.98
N ASP A 99 9.15 -6.53 -9.84
CA ASP A 99 9.25 -7.98 -9.71
C ASP A 99 7.87 -8.63 -9.40
N ALA A 100 7.88 -9.95 -9.16
CA ALA A 100 6.70 -10.72 -8.82
C ALA A 100 6.04 -10.32 -7.47
N ASN A 101 6.70 -9.49 -6.66
CA ASN A 101 6.15 -8.93 -5.42
C ASN A 101 5.58 -7.52 -5.63
N TYR A 102 5.44 -7.10 -6.90
CA TYR A 102 5.02 -5.75 -7.27
C TYR A 102 5.89 -4.67 -6.62
N ALA A 103 7.19 -4.95 -6.52
CA ALA A 103 8.17 -4.08 -5.91
C ALA A 103 9.31 -3.79 -6.87
N HIS A 104 10.02 -2.71 -6.60
CA HIS A 104 11.24 -2.36 -7.31
C HIS A 104 12.22 -1.63 -6.38
N VAL A 105 13.38 -1.27 -6.92
CA VAL A 105 14.48 -0.68 -6.17
C VAL A 105 14.67 0.79 -6.55
N GLN A 106 14.74 1.68 -5.56
CA GLN A 106 15.07 3.08 -5.77
C GLN A 106 16.57 3.29 -6.09
N PRO A 107 16.98 4.45 -6.62
CA PRO A 107 18.40 4.78 -6.79
C PRO A 107 19.26 4.60 -5.53
N SER A 108 18.69 4.82 -4.34
CA SER A 108 19.34 4.60 -3.04
C SER A 108 19.61 3.13 -2.73
N GLY A 109 19.00 2.19 -3.47
CA GLY A 109 18.99 0.77 -3.21
C GLY A 109 17.84 0.31 -2.31
N ALA A 110 16.92 1.20 -1.93
CA ALA A 110 15.74 0.83 -1.15
C ALA A 110 14.75 0.01 -2.00
N TYR A 111 14.42 -1.20 -1.54
CA TYR A 111 13.38 -2.03 -2.12
C TYR A 111 12.04 -1.75 -1.43
N HIS A 112 10.96 -1.55 -2.18
CA HIS A 112 9.64 -1.23 -1.63
C HIS A 112 8.49 -1.76 -2.49
N TYR A 113 7.36 -2.07 -1.86
CA TYR A 113 6.18 -2.61 -2.53
C TYR A 113 5.25 -1.50 -3.04
N HIS A 114 4.85 -1.60 -4.31
CA HIS A 114 3.71 -0.85 -4.89
C HIS A 114 2.41 -1.65 -4.83
N GLY A 115 2.50 -2.98 -4.67
CA GLY A 115 1.36 -3.91 -4.74
C GLY A 115 1.35 -4.99 -3.65
N LEU A 116 0.80 -6.17 -3.99
CA LEU A 116 0.72 -7.30 -3.07
C LEU A 116 2.12 -7.91 -2.87
N PRO A 117 2.65 -7.96 -1.64
CA PRO A 117 3.97 -8.55 -1.40
C PRO A 117 3.84 -10.09 -1.41
N VAL A 118 3.73 -10.69 -2.60
CA VAL A 118 3.38 -12.11 -2.80
C VAL A 118 4.29 -13.05 -2.01
N GLY A 119 5.62 -12.83 -2.05
CA GLY A 119 6.59 -13.61 -1.30
C GLY A 119 6.39 -13.49 0.21
N LEU A 120 6.16 -12.29 0.73
CA LEU A 120 5.83 -12.10 2.15
C LEU A 120 4.50 -12.79 2.52
N MET A 121 3.48 -12.68 1.67
CA MET A 121 2.21 -13.37 1.90
C MET A 121 2.38 -14.88 1.99
N GLN A 122 3.27 -15.46 1.17
CA GLN A 122 3.63 -16.88 1.24
C GLN A 122 4.37 -17.23 2.53
N GLU A 123 5.37 -16.43 2.94
CA GLU A 123 6.09 -16.62 4.21
C GLU A 123 5.17 -16.57 5.43
N LEU A 124 4.18 -15.68 5.40
CA LEU A 124 3.17 -15.55 6.44
C LEU A 124 2.05 -16.59 6.36
N GLY A 125 2.09 -17.50 5.37
CA GLY A 125 1.11 -18.57 5.20
C GLY A 125 -0.29 -18.09 4.81
N TRP A 126 -0.41 -16.99 4.06
CA TRP A 126 -1.69 -16.51 3.54
C TRP A 126 -2.35 -17.56 2.65
N GLN A 127 -3.65 -17.78 2.85
CA GLN A 127 -4.49 -18.70 2.08
C GLN A 127 -5.84 -18.05 1.83
N ALA A 128 -6.47 -18.31 0.68
CA ALA A 128 -7.71 -17.65 0.29
C ALA A 128 -8.91 -18.02 1.20
N GLU A 129 -8.84 -19.18 1.84
CA GLU A 129 -9.86 -19.77 2.72
C GLU A 129 -9.60 -19.43 4.20
N LYS A 130 -8.53 -18.69 4.51
CA LYS A 130 -8.19 -18.23 5.86
C LYS A 130 -8.28 -16.71 5.97
N ALA A 131 -8.52 -16.23 7.18
CA ALA A 131 -8.33 -14.81 7.46
C ALA A 131 -6.86 -14.43 7.25
N SER A 132 -6.62 -13.24 6.70
CA SER A 132 -5.25 -12.80 6.42
C SER A 132 -4.40 -12.78 7.69
N PRO A 133 -3.12 -13.23 7.62
CA PRO A 133 -2.13 -12.84 8.61
C PRO A 133 -1.90 -11.32 8.53
N LEU A 134 -1.34 -10.75 9.61
CA LEU A 134 -0.92 -9.35 9.63
C LEU A 134 0.20 -9.13 8.60
N ILE A 135 -0.03 -8.26 7.62
CA ILE A 135 0.96 -7.93 6.59
C ILE A 135 1.87 -6.79 7.06
N GLY A 136 1.34 -5.84 7.83
CA GLY A 136 2.09 -4.69 8.28
C GLY A 136 1.28 -3.70 9.11
N TYR A 137 1.88 -2.54 9.36
CA TYR A 137 1.24 -1.42 10.03
C TYR A 137 1.26 -0.20 9.12
N ALA A 138 0.12 0.47 8.99
CA ALA A 138 0.02 1.73 8.30
C ALA A 138 0.74 2.84 9.06
N ALA A 139 1.06 3.92 8.36
CA ALA A 139 1.75 5.07 8.93
C ALA A 139 0.99 5.74 10.08
N ASP A 140 -0.31 5.46 10.22
CA ASP A 140 -1.16 5.91 11.33
C ASP A 140 -1.39 4.85 12.42
N GLY A 141 -0.68 3.71 12.34
CA GLY A 141 -0.64 2.64 13.33
C GLY A 141 -1.73 1.57 13.21
N PHE A 142 -2.70 1.72 12.30
CA PHE A 142 -3.69 0.68 12.05
C PHE A 142 -3.08 -0.52 11.32
N PRO A 143 -3.55 -1.75 11.58
CA PRO A 143 -3.04 -2.94 10.92
C PRO A 143 -3.41 -2.96 9.43
N ILE A 144 -2.54 -3.59 8.65
CA ILE A 144 -2.72 -3.87 7.23
C ILE A 144 -2.82 -5.39 7.06
N PHE A 145 -3.89 -5.85 6.43
CA PHE A 145 -4.15 -7.24 6.06
C PHE A 145 -4.19 -7.37 4.53
N ALA A 146 -4.19 -8.59 3.98
CA ALA A 146 -4.30 -8.85 2.55
C ALA A 146 -5.55 -9.67 2.22
N MET A 147 -6.42 -9.10 1.39
CA MET A 147 -7.48 -9.76 0.62
C MET A 147 -8.57 -10.54 1.35
N THR A 148 -8.38 -11.01 2.58
CA THR A 148 -9.33 -11.86 3.31
C THR A 148 -9.41 -11.47 4.78
N ALA A 149 -10.61 -11.54 5.35
CA ALA A 149 -10.84 -11.37 6.79
C ALA A 149 -11.96 -12.29 7.26
N LYS A 150 -11.99 -12.57 8.56
CA LYS A 150 -13.14 -13.24 9.20
C LYS A 150 -14.18 -12.18 9.54
N VAL A 151 -15.37 -12.32 8.98
CA VAL A 151 -16.54 -11.47 9.24
C VAL A 151 -17.69 -12.42 9.62
N ASP A 152 -18.29 -12.19 10.78
CA ASP A 152 -19.40 -13.00 11.33
C ASP A 152 -19.10 -14.52 11.30
N GLY A 153 -17.89 -14.89 11.72
CA GLY A 153 -17.47 -16.28 11.79
C GLY A 153 -16.99 -16.90 10.47
N LYS A 154 -17.18 -16.22 9.32
CA LYS A 154 -16.83 -16.74 7.98
C LYS A 154 -15.68 -15.98 7.36
N VAL A 155 -14.80 -16.69 6.66
CA VAL A 155 -13.74 -16.04 5.86
C VAL A 155 -14.38 -15.45 4.61
N LYS A 156 -14.11 -14.17 4.38
CA LYS A 156 -14.64 -13.41 3.25
C LYS A 156 -13.50 -12.68 2.55
N ARG A 157 -13.58 -12.61 1.22
CA ARG A 157 -12.69 -11.78 0.42
C ARG A 157 -13.07 -10.30 0.58
N MET A 158 -12.09 -9.46 0.93
CA MET A 158 -12.24 -8.02 1.05
C MET A 158 -11.98 -7.35 -0.31
N ARG A 159 -13.04 -6.84 -0.94
CA ARG A 159 -12.96 -6.19 -2.26
C ARG A 159 -12.94 -4.67 -2.11
N SER A 160 -12.05 -4.03 -2.87
CA SER A 160 -12.09 -2.58 -3.06
C SER A 160 -13.44 -2.14 -3.64
N SER A 161 -13.90 -0.98 -3.19
CA SER A 161 -15.09 -0.29 -3.72
C SER A 161 -14.75 0.69 -4.84
N TYR A 162 -13.53 0.67 -5.36
CA TYR A 162 -13.14 1.47 -6.53
C TYR A 162 -13.38 0.70 -7.82
N ARG A 163 -13.77 1.43 -8.87
CA ARG A 163 -13.89 0.91 -10.24
C ARG A 163 -13.27 1.87 -11.23
N LEU A 164 -12.94 1.37 -12.41
CA LEU A 164 -12.62 2.24 -13.55
C LEU A 164 -13.86 3.06 -13.90
N LYS A 165 -13.66 4.35 -14.16
CA LYS A 165 -14.71 5.19 -14.74
C LYS A 165 -15.01 4.71 -16.16
N PRO A 166 -16.27 4.79 -16.62
CA PRO A 166 -16.60 4.50 -18.00
C PRO A 166 -16.08 5.60 -18.95
N GLY A 167 -16.09 5.31 -20.25
CA GLY A 167 -15.81 6.29 -21.31
C GLY A 167 -14.35 6.75 -21.39
N ASN A 168 -14.16 7.90 -22.03
CA ASN A 168 -12.84 8.44 -22.37
C ASN A 168 -12.40 9.55 -21.40
N ARG A 169 -11.09 9.67 -21.25
CA ARG A 169 -10.42 10.77 -20.56
C ARG A 169 -10.59 12.07 -21.37
N PRO A 170 -10.45 13.25 -20.73
CA PRO A 170 -10.84 14.52 -21.35
C PRO A 170 -9.99 14.99 -22.54
N GLY A 171 -8.77 14.48 -22.73
CA GLY A 171 -7.86 14.96 -23.77
C GLY A 171 -7.36 16.41 -23.59
N GLY A 172 -6.75 16.96 -24.64
CA GLY A 172 -6.14 18.30 -24.63
C GLY A 172 -4.89 18.35 -23.75
N ARG A 173 -4.91 19.20 -22.71
CA ARG A 173 -3.82 19.26 -21.70
C ARG A 173 -3.88 18.15 -20.65
N LYS A 174 -4.82 17.21 -20.79
CA LYS A 174 -5.01 16.00 -19.97
C LYS A 174 -4.84 14.77 -20.87
N PRO A 175 -4.59 13.57 -20.32
CA PRO A 175 -4.51 12.36 -21.14
C PRO A 175 -5.82 12.13 -21.90
N SER A 176 -5.71 11.51 -23.08
CA SER A 176 -6.82 11.08 -23.93
C SER A 176 -6.99 9.54 -23.88
N GLY A 177 -7.95 9.02 -24.64
CA GLY A 177 -8.24 7.59 -24.71
C GLY A 177 -9.16 7.09 -23.57
N PRO A 178 -9.45 5.79 -23.51
CA PRO A 178 -10.32 5.21 -22.49
C PRO A 178 -9.70 5.31 -21.09
N HIS A 179 -10.54 5.31 -20.05
CA HIS A 179 -10.07 5.08 -18.68
C HIS A 179 -9.65 3.60 -18.53
N ASP A 180 -8.36 3.33 -18.75
CA ASP A 180 -7.80 1.96 -18.75
C ASP A 180 -7.06 1.59 -17.45
N GLY A 181 -6.88 2.53 -16.53
CA GLY A 181 -6.20 2.32 -15.25
C GLY A 181 -4.73 2.73 -15.23
N SER A 182 -4.21 3.26 -16.34
CA SER A 182 -2.87 3.88 -16.44
C SER A 182 -2.69 5.02 -15.44
N PHE A 183 -3.77 5.73 -15.09
CA PHE A 183 -3.73 6.83 -14.13
C PHE A 183 -4.56 6.50 -12.89
N ILE A 184 -4.12 6.99 -11.73
CA ILE A 184 -4.92 6.93 -10.49
C ILE A 184 -6.29 7.61 -10.71
N ASN A 185 -6.29 8.70 -11.47
CA ASN A 185 -7.47 9.46 -11.85
C ASN A 185 -8.45 8.70 -12.75
N ASP A 186 -8.10 7.50 -13.26
CA ASP A 186 -9.05 6.66 -14.01
C ASP A 186 -10.10 6.00 -13.11
N TYR A 187 -9.82 5.92 -11.81
CA TYR A 187 -10.68 5.23 -10.86
C TYR A 187 -11.59 6.20 -10.10
N GLU A 188 -12.78 5.72 -9.75
CA GLU A 188 -13.71 6.38 -8.85
C GLU A 188 -14.08 5.44 -7.69
N TYR A 189 -14.29 6.02 -6.51
CA TYR A 189 -14.85 5.30 -5.37
C TYR A 189 -16.37 5.25 -5.48
N VAL A 190 -16.94 4.06 -5.35
CA VAL A 190 -18.38 3.84 -5.36
C VAL A 190 -18.78 3.13 -4.08
N ARG A 191 -19.42 3.87 -3.17
CA ARG A 191 -19.85 3.33 -1.88
C ARG A 191 -20.68 2.06 -2.08
N GLY A 192 -20.27 0.98 -1.42
CA GLY A 192 -20.98 -0.30 -1.44
C GLY A 192 -20.73 -1.17 -2.69
N ALA A 193 -19.90 -0.74 -3.64
CA ALA A 193 -19.52 -1.59 -4.78
C ALA A 193 -18.63 -2.79 -4.37
N GLY A 194 -17.90 -2.63 -3.27
CA GLY A 194 -17.10 -3.68 -2.64
C GLY A 194 -17.38 -3.76 -1.14
N ASP A 195 -16.39 -4.25 -0.40
CA ASP A 195 -16.49 -4.50 1.04
C ASP A 195 -15.75 -3.43 1.88
N LEU A 196 -14.98 -2.57 1.20
CA LEU A 196 -14.05 -1.63 1.82
C LEU A 196 -14.48 -0.18 1.59
N ASP A 197 -14.13 0.70 2.53
CA ASP A 197 -14.40 2.13 2.43
C ASP A 197 -13.46 2.86 1.46
N ALA A 198 -13.56 4.19 1.40
CA ALA A 198 -12.77 5.02 0.49
C ALA A 198 -11.25 4.98 0.79
N CYS A 199 -10.83 4.60 2.00
CA CYS A 199 -9.43 4.34 2.33
C CYS A 199 -9.07 2.86 2.26
N ASN A 200 -9.89 2.05 1.61
CA ASN A 200 -9.67 0.63 1.41
C ASN A 200 -9.55 -0.14 2.74
N GLY A 201 -10.33 0.26 3.75
CA GLY A 201 -10.40 -0.41 5.04
C GLY A 201 -11.82 -0.67 5.52
N VAL A 202 -11.91 -1.44 6.60
CA VAL A 202 -13.16 -1.80 7.28
C VAL A 202 -12.86 -2.18 8.74
N LYS A 203 -13.87 -2.14 9.62
CA LYS A 203 -13.72 -2.66 10.98
C LYS A 203 -13.79 -4.19 10.95
N VAL A 204 -12.81 -4.85 11.57
CA VAL A 204 -12.72 -6.31 11.66
C VAL A 204 -12.37 -6.74 13.08
N THR A 205 -12.66 -7.99 13.41
CA THR A 205 -12.21 -8.64 14.64
C THR A 205 -11.20 -9.72 14.28
N THR A 206 -10.10 -9.79 15.03
CA THR A 206 -9.07 -10.83 14.91
C THR A 206 -8.69 -11.33 16.30
N PRO A 207 -7.94 -12.44 16.44
CA PRO A 207 -7.42 -12.86 17.75
C PRO A 207 -6.64 -11.76 18.48
N ASP A 208 -5.85 -10.96 17.75
CA ASP A 208 -5.09 -9.83 18.32
C ASP A 208 -5.97 -8.61 18.65
N TYR A 209 -7.15 -8.51 18.03
CA TYR A 209 -8.09 -7.40 18.19
C TYR A 209 -9.52 -7.92 18.46
N PRO A 210 -9.78 -8.57 19.62
CA PRO A 210 -11.06 -9.19 19.92
C PRO A 210 -12.22 -8.19 20.06
N ASN A 211 -11.91 -6.95 20.46
CA ASN A 211 -12.89 -5.85 20.56
C ASN A 211 -13.10 -5.10 19.22
N GLY A 212 -12.47 -5.59 18.15
CA GLY A 212 -12.50 -5.02 16.82
C GLY A 212 -11.53 -3.86 16.63
N VAL A 213 -11.01 -3.74 15.41
CA VAL A 213 -10.08 -2.70 14.98
C VAL A 213 -10.45 -2.26 13.57
N TYR A 214 -10.25 -0.99 13.24
CA TYR A 214 -10.24 -0.59 11.83
C TYR A 214 -8.95 -1.09 11.18
N ALA A 215 -9.04 -1.79 10.06
CA ALA A 215 -7.87 -2.29 9.36
C ALA A 215 -7.93 -1.91 7.89
N TYR A 216 -6.76 -1.67 7.32
CA TYR A 216 -6.60 -1.52 5.89
C TYR A 216 -6.42 -2.88 5.22
N PHE A 217 -6.82 -2.97 3.96
CA PHE A 217 -6.62 -4.17 3.16
C PHE A 217 -5.80 -3.88 1.91
N LEU A 218 -4.80 -4.71 1.67
CA LEU A 218 -4.26 -4.90 0.34
C LEU A 218 -5.26 -5.71 -0.49
N THR A 219 -5.51 -5.32 -1.73
CA THR A 219 -6.54 -5.96 -2.57
C THR A 219 -6.00 -6.33 -3.94
N ARG A 220 -6.70 -7.24 -4.64
CA ARG A 220 -6.28 -7.68 -5.99
C ARG A 220 -6.48 -6.60 -7.06
N LYS A 221 -7.44 -5.69 -6.86
CA LYS A 221 -7.79 -4.63 -7.82
C LYS A 221 -7.44 -3.27 -7.21
N PHE A 222 -7.54 -2.21 -8.00
CA PHE A 222 -7.24 -0.87 -7.50
C PHE A 222 -8.17 -0.46 -6.32
N PRO A 223 -7.65 0.24 -5.29
CA PRO A 223 -6.22 0.37 -5.02
C PRO A 223 -5.66 -0.93 -4.43
N VAL A 224 -4.55 -1.41 -4.98
CA VAL A 224 -3.90 -2.63 -4.48
C VAL A 224 -3.33 -2.40 -3.09
N VAL A 225 -2.65 -1.27 -2.91
CA VAL A 225 -2.23 -0.72 -1.61
C VAL A 225 -3.04 0.56 -1.35
N PRO A 226 -3.59 0.76 -0.13
CA PRO A 226 -4.43 1.90 0.20
C PRO A 226 -3.79 3.27 -0.10
N ARG A 227 -4.64 4.27 -0.34
CA ARG A 227 -4.25 5.62 -0.79
C ARG A 227 -4.65 6.75 0.17
N CYS A 228 -5.17 6.41 1.34
CA CYS A 228 -5.35 7.36 2.43
C CYS A 228 -5.21 6.73 3.82
N LEU A 229 -4.92 7.59 4.79
CA LEU A 229 -4.81 7.28 6.21
C LEU A 229 -6.00 7.89 6.94
N VAL A 230 -6.55 7.20 7.94
CA VAL A 230 -7.72 7.60 8.72
C VAL A 230 -7.34 8.06 10.12
N GLY A 231 -6.12 7.79 10.58
CA GLY A 231 -5.63 8.11 11.91
C GLY A 231 -4.55 9.18 11.95
N LYS A 232 -4.00 9.38 13.16
CA LYS A 232 -2.83 10.25 13.37
C LYS A 232 -1.58 9.56 12.87
N ILE A 233 -0.86 10.21 11.96
CA ILE A 233 0.37 9.71 11.35
C ILE A 233 1.50 9.73 12.39
N GLY A 234 2.26 8.65 12.43
CA GLY A 234 3.48 8.48 13.20
C GLY A 234 4.70 9.12 12.56
N THR A 235 5.90 8.74 13.01
CA THR A 235 7.18 9.26 12.51
C THR A 235 7.89 8.24 11.61
N GLY A 236 8.80 8.73 10.76
CA GLY A 236 9.59 7.91 9.83
C GLY A 236 8.94 7.62 8.47
N PHE A 237 7.64 7.95 8.28
CA PHE A 237 6.92 7.63 7.04
C PHE A 237 6.99 8.73 5.96
N LYS A 238 7.56 9.90 6.28
CA LYS A 238 7.80 10.94 5.30
C LYS A 238 9.07 10.57 4.53
N LYS A 239 8.98 10.55 3.20
CA LYS A 239 10.12 10.28 2.33
C LYS A 239 10.94 11.55 2.18
N ASP A 240 12.25 11.43 2.31
CA ASP A 240 13.14 12.51 1.95
C ASP A 240 12.98 12.80 0.47
N ARG A 241 12.85 14.09 0.12
CA ARG A 241 12.88 14.51 -1.27
C ARG A 241 14.34 14.40 -1.69
N GLY A 242 14.72 13.25 -2.25
CA GLY A 242 15.90 13.16 -3.10
C GLY A 242 15.82 14.16 -4.24
#